data_AF-A0A5N6V0R1-F1
#
_entry.id   AF-A0A5N6V0R1-F1
#
_cell.length_a   1.000
_cell.length_b   1.000
_cell.length_c   1.000
_cell.angle_alpha   90.00
_cell.angle_beta   90.00
_cell.angle_gamma   90.00
#
_symmetry.space_group_name_H-M   'P 1'
#
loop_
_entity.id
_entity.type
_entity.pdbx_description
1 polymer ?
#
loop_
_entity_poly.entity_id
_entity_poly.type
_entity_poly.pdbx_seq_one_letter_code
_entity_poly.pdbx_strand_id
1 'polypeptide(L)'
;MVAANTVDFYSKSDYDTLAKTTQLNGVEHQKLGTSYLSCKLGDGTKLLVWNHEDYTDRKELTSDQSNFPKDKSVQCYQVLKGTSAVIGFRFKDATGGEKGQYSLLLKLANIGDVKVWSDESDKYALAGSVPRDGTLVTTALYVQDKNSGQFPVIGSIYFKWDKDKNKVVVEEQEGWPKKQLKHEDDGHNNFTITLISTKP
;
A
#
# COMPACT_ATOMS: atom_id res chain seq x y z
N MET A 1 1.56 -13.34 -26.50
CA MET A 1 1.56 -11.94 -26.03
C MET A 1 0.50 -11.86 -24.96
N VAL A 2 0.82 -11.33 -23.77
CA VAL A 2 -0.17 -11.18 -22.69
C VAL A 2 -1.12 -10.04 -23.04
N ALA A 3 -2.41 -10.18 -22.73
CA ALA A 3 -3.38 -9.13 -23.00
C ALA A 3 -3.05 -7.84 -22.24
N ALA A 4 -3.33 -6.68 -22.84
CA ALA A 4 -3.16 -5.41 -22.15
C ALA A 4 -4.01 -5.37 -20.87
N ASN A 5 -3.54 -4.64 -19.85
CA ASN A 5 -4.24 -4.51 -18.57
C ASN A 5 -4.39 -5.83 -17.77
N THR A 6 -3.63 -6.88 -18.12
CA THR A 6 -3.61 -8.15 -17.38
C THR A 6 -2.19 -8.58 -16.99
N VAL A 7 -2.08 -9.53 -16.07
CA VAL A 7 -0.84 -10.24 -15.75
C VAL A 7 -1.11 -11.74 -15.83
N ASP A 8 -0.27 -12.44 -16.57
CA ASP A 8 -0.26 -13.90 -16.64
C ASP A 8 0.75 -14.43 -15.61
N PHE A 9 0.26 -15.24 -14.67
CA PHE A 9 1.05 -15.95 -13.68
C PHE A 9 1.20 -17.41 -14.07
N TYR A 10 2.40 -17.93 -13.87
CA TYR A 10 2.79 -19.28 -14.27
C TYR A 10 3.18 -20.09 -13.04
N SER A 11 2.83 -21.38 -13.06
CA SER A 11 3.11 -22.29 -11.94
C SER A 11 4.57 -22.72 -11.83
N LYS A 12 5.37 -22.44 -12.86
CA LYS A 12 6.81 -22.70 -12.90
C LYS A 12 7.60 -21.46 -13.32
N SER A 13 8.91 -21.49 -13.09
CA SER A 13 9.85 -20.50 -13.59
C SER A 13 9.87 -20.49 -15.12
N ASP A 14 10.43 -19.43 -15.69
CA ASP A 14 10.60 -19.22 -17.13
C ASP A 14 9.28 -19.31 -17.93
N TYR A 15 8.18 -18.91 -17.29
CA TYR A 15 6.86 -18.79 -17.89
C TYR A 15 6.25 -20.13 -18.35
N ASP A 16 6.63 -21.24 -17.73
CA ASP A 16 6.07 -22.56 -18.02
C ASP A 16 4.73 -22.76 -17.27
N THR A 17 3.73 -23.24 -18.02
CA THR A 17 2.39 -23.62 -17.54
C THR A 17 1.63 -22.46 -16.91
N LEU A 18 0.82 -21.78 -17.74
CA LEU A 18 -0.08 -20.71 -17.29
C LEU A 18 -0.98 -21.22 -16.16
N ALA A 19 -0.89 -20.57 -15.01
CA ALA A 19 -1.69 -20.89 -13.84
C ALA A 19 -2.92 -19.97 -13.75
N LYS A 20 -2.74 -18.68 -14.03
CA LYS A 20 -3.81 -17.68 -13.90
C LYS A 20 -3.53 -16.41 -14.71
N THR A 21 -4.58 -15.85 -15.30
CA THR A 21 -4.59 -14.46 -15.77
C THR A 21 -5.34 -13.60 -14.77
N THR A 22 -4.74 -12.49 -14.33
CA THR A 22 -5.35 -11.54 -13.40
C THR A 22 -5.50 -10.16 -14.04
N GLN A 23 -6.69 -9.56 -13.89
CA GLN A 23 -7.02 -8.22 -14.38
C GLN A 23 -6.51 -7.13 -13.43
N LEU A 24 -6.52 -5.86 -13.88
CA LEU A 24 -6.29 -4.70 -13.03
C LEU A 24 -7.08 -4.77 -11.72
N ASN A 25 -6.46 -4.29 -10.64
CA ASN A 25 -6.94 -4.30 -9.27
C ASN A 25 -7.10 -5.71 -8.65
N GLY A 26 -6.85 -6.78 -9.40
CA GLY A 26 -6.80 -8.12 -8.84
C GLY A 26 -5.68 -8.25 -7.82
N VAL A 27 -6.02 -8.81 -6.65
CA VAL A 27 -5.13 -9.00 -5.50
C VAL A 27 -5.16 -10.46 -5.08
N GLU A 28 -4.00 -11.04 -4.80
CA GLU A 28 -3.91 -12.29 -4.05
C GLU A 28 -2.77 -12.24 -3.03
N HIS A 29 -2.99 -12.91 -1.91
CA HIS A 29 -2.05 -12.96 -0.81
C HIS A 29 -1.34 -14.31 -0.78
N GLN A 30 -0.03 -14.29 -0.51
CA GLN A 30 0.80 -15.49 -0.29
C GLN A 30 0.83 -16.49 -1.46
N LYS A 31 0.84 -15.97 -2.69
CA LYS A 31 0.84 -16.76 -3.94
C LYS A 31 2.15 -16.69 -4.71
N LEU A 32 2.87 -15.57 -4.63
CA LEU A 32 4.16 -15.41 -5.29
C LEU A 32 5.21 -16.26 -4.58
N GLY A 33 6.08 -16.93 -5.36
CA GLY A 33 7.10 -17.84 -4.85
C GLY A 33 6.57 -19.19 -4.32
N THR A 34 5.24 -19.36 -4.26
CA THR A 34 4.58 -20.60 -3.82
C THR A 34 3.78 -21.25 -4.95
N SER A 35 2.67 -20.63 -5.35
CA SER A 35 1.77 -21.09 -6.43
C SER A 35 2.15 -20.49 -7.78
N TYR A 36 2.71 -19.28 -7.78
CA TYR A 36 3.15 -18.57 -8.97
C TYR A 36 4.66 -18.34 -8.88
N LEU A 37 5.40 -18.93 -9.81
CA LEU A 37 6.87 -18.91 -9.82
C LEU A 37 7.44 -18.00 -10.91
N SER A 38 6.63 -17.50 -11.82
CA SER A 38 6.99 -16.44 -12.78
C SER A 38 5.76 -15.68 -13.24
N CYS A 39 5.93 -14.50 -13.84
CA CYS A 39 4.83 -13.76 -14.46
C CYS A 39 5.25 -12.99 -15.70
N LYS A 40 4.30 -12.79 -16.62
CA LYS A 40 4.41 -11.86 -17.73
C LYS A 40 3.39 -10.75 -17.59
N LEU A 41 3.83 -9.53 -17.82
CA LEU A 41 3.00 -8.34 -17.72
C LEU A 41 2.41 -8.00 -19.09
N GLY A 42 1.11 -7.73 -19.12
CA GLY A 42 0.46 -7.13 -20.26
C GLY A 42 0.88 -5.68 -20.43
N ASP A 43 0.77 -5.18 -21.67
CA ASP A 43 1.10 -3.79 -21.98
C ASP A 43 0.34 -2.81 -21.06
N GLY A 44 1.07 -1.81 -20.56
CA GLY A 44 0.52 -0.78 -19.69
C GLY A 44 0.22 -1.23 -18.26
N THR A 45 0.72 -2.38 -17.80
CA THR A 45 0.57 -2.85 -16.42
C THR A 45 1.87 -2.80 -15.62
N LYS A 46 1.72 -2.84 -14.30
CA LYS A 46 2.80 -3.15 -13.36
C LYS A 46 2.25 -3.99 -12.21
N LEU A 47 3.14 -4.63 -11.47
CA LEU A 47 2.79 -5.41 -10.30
C LEU A 47 3.30 -4.71 -9.04
N LEU A 48 2.41 -4.36 -8.11
CA LEU A 48 2.81 -4.04 -6.74
C LEU A 48 2.91 -5.35 -5.97
N VAL A 49 4.07 -5.62 -5.37
CA VAL A 49 4.31 -6.82 -4.56
C VAL A 49 4.75 -6.43 -3.15
N TRP A 50 4.37 -7.24 -2.16
CA TRP A 50 4.75 -7.00 -0.77
C TRP A 50 4.90 -8.30 0.04
N ASN A 51 5.60 -8.20 1.16
CA ASN A 51 5.64 -9.21 2.19
C ASN A 51 4.35 -9.16 3.02
N HIS A 52 3.69 -10.30 3.22
CA HIS A 52 2.42 -10.37 3.96
C HIS A 52 2.54 -9.96 5.44
N GLU A 53 3.70 -10.21 6.04
CA GLU A 53 3.99 -9.96 7.46
C GLU A 53 4.65 -8.58 7.67
N ASP A 54 5.27 -7.99 6.64
CA ASP A 54 5.95 -6.69 6.68
C ASP A 54 5.59 -5.81 5.47
N TYR A 55 4.59 -4.96 5.63
CA TYR A 55 4.14 -4.03 4.57
C TYR A 55 5.16 -2.93 4.22
N THR A 56 6.30 -2.84 4.91
CA THR A 56 7.41 -1.96 4.54
C THR A 56 8.34 -2.60 3.49
N ASP A 57 8.33 -3.93 3.37
CA ASP A 57 9.01 -4.65 2.29
C ASP A 57 8.05 -4.80 1.10
N ARG A 58 8.12 -3.80 0.20
CA ARG A 58 7.29 -3.72 -1.00
C ARG A 58 8.10 -3.25 -2.20
N LYS A 59 7.69 -3.68 -3.39
CA LYS A 59 8.34 -3.32 -4.66
C LYS A 59 7.31 -3.17 -5.77
N GLU A 60 7.66 -2.38 -6.78
CA GLU A 60 6.91 -2.27 -8.02
C GLU A 60 7.70 -2.96 -9.13
N LEU A 61 7.09 -3.96 -9.77
CA LEU A 61 7.67 -4.71 -10.87
C LEU A 61 7.05 -4.21 -12.17
N THR A 62 7.88 -3.68 -13.06
CA THR A 62 7.48 -3.08 -14.34
C THR A 62 7.92 -3.89 -15.55
N SER A 63 8.49 -5.07 -15.32
CA SER A 63 8.97 -5.99 -16.34
C SER A 63 8.64 -7.42 -15.96
N ASP A 64 8.57 -8.29 -16.96
CA ASP A 64 8.37 -9.72 -16.76
C ASP A 64 9.35 -10.29 -15.74
N GLN A 65 8.90 -11.27 -14.97
CA GLN A 65 9.68 -11.93 -13.94
C GLN A 65 9.78 -13.40 -14.29
N SER A 66 10.94 -13.85 -14.77
CA SER A 66 11.15 -15.26 -15.12
C SER A 66 11.23 -16.16 -13.88
N ASN A 67 11.52 -15.60 -12.71
CA ASN A 67 11.55 -16.36 -11.47
C ASN A 67 11.21 -15.48 -10.26
N PHE A 68 10.23 -15.88 -9.48
CA PHE A 68 10.01 -15.33 -8.14
C PHE A 68 10.84 -16.11 -7.11
N PRO A 69 11.56 -15.41 -6.21
CA PRO A 69 12.25 -16.09 -5.13
C PRO A 69 11.24 -16.81 -4.23
N LYS A 70 11.65 -17.97 -3.70
CA LYS A 70 10.85 -18.71 -2.71
C LYS A 70 10.94 -18.11 -1.30
N ASP A 71 11.76 -17.07 -1.13
CA ASP A 71 11.86 -16.36 0.14
C ASP A 71 10.58 -15.54 0.41
N LYS A 72 10.38 -15.16 1.68
CA LYS A 72 9.16 -14.47 2.11
C LYS A 72 9.13 -12.98 1.75
N SER A 73 10.10 -12.44 1.00
CA SER A 73 10.18 -10.98 0.77
C SER A 73 9.06 -10.45 -0.15
N VAL A 74 8.51 -11.27 -1.04
CA VAL A 74 7.44 -10.89 -1.97
C VAL A 74 6.45 -12.04 -2.14
N GLN A 75 5.39 -12.01 -1.34
CA GLN A 75 4.41 -13.11 -1.25
C GLN A 75 3.04 -12.73 -1.80
N CYS A 76 2.69 -11.45 -1.72
CA CYS A 76 1.42 -10.91 -2.12
C CYS A 76 1.58 -9.99 -3.33
N TYR A 77 0.49 -9.79 -4.08
CA TYR A 77 0.50 -8.87 -5.20
C TYR A 77 -0.82 -8.13 -5.42
N GLN A 78 -0.73 -7.00 -6.11
CA GLN A 78 -1.83 -6.29 -6.75
C GLN A 78 -1.43 -5.94 -8.17
N VAL A 79 -2.29 -6.25 -9.14
CA VAL A 79 -2.11 -5.82 -10.52
C VAL A 79 -2.56 -4.37 -10.64
N LEU A 80 -1.66 -3.49 -11.07
CA LEU A 80 -1.91 -2.06 -11.22
C LEU A 80 -1.74 -1.63 -12.68
N LYS A 81 -2.40 -0.53 -13.03
CA LYS A 81 -2.05 0.20 -14.25
C LYS A 81 -0.62 0.71 -14.08
N GLY A 82 0.19 0.61 -15.13
CA GLY A 82 1.59 1.02 -15.12
C GLY A 82 1.77 2.48 -14.68
N THR A 83 0.78 3.31 -14.98
CA THR A 83 0.77 4.72 -14.57
C THR A 83 0.34 4.94 -13.12
N SER A 84 -0.23 3.99 -12.38
CA SER A 84 -0.66 4.26 -11.00
C SER A 84 0.50 4.70 -10.10
N ALA A 85 0.23 5.44 -9.04
CA ALA A 85 1.20 5.75 -7.98
C ALA A 85 0.93 4.87 -6.76
N VAL A 86 1.98 4.36 -6.10
CA VAL A 86 1.86 3.62 -4.84
C VAL A 86 2.14 4.58 -3.69
N ILE A 87 1.32 4.53 -2.64
CA ILE A 87 1.43 5.41 -1.48
C ILE A 87 2.11 4.66 -0.34
N GLY A 88 3.01 5.35 0.36
CA GLY A 88 3.65 4.84 1.57
C GLY A 88 3.46 5.71 2.80
N PHE A 89 3.08 5.12 3.92
CA PHE A 89 2.94 5.81 5.19
C PHE A 89 3.97 5.34 6.21
N ARG A 90 4.52 6.28 6.98
CA ARG A 90 5.10 5.99 8.29
C ARG A 90 4.30 6.72 9.35
N PHE A 91 4.30 6.17 10.56
CA PHE A 91 3.51 6.71 11.67
C PHE A 91 4.42 7.17 12.81
N LYS A 92 4.19 8.39 13.27
CA LYS A 92 4.94 9.05 14.34
C LYS A 92 4.01 9.47 15.46
N ASP A 93 4.50 9.50 16.69
CA ASP A 93 3.78 10.05 17.83
C ASP A 93 4.44 11.32 18.35
N ALA A 94 3.63 12.37 18.54
CA ALA A 94 4.01 13.63 19.16
C ALA A 94 3.24 13.90 20.47
N THR A 95 2.47 12.92 20.97
CA THR A 95 1.72 13.02 22.22
C THR A 95 2.54 12.66 23.46
N GLY A 96 3.74 12.13 23.26
CA GLY A 96 4.66 11.71 24.33
C GLY A 96 4.46 10.26 24.78
N GLY A 97 3.76 9.45 23.99
CA GLY A 97 3.65 8.01 24.20
C GLY A 97 4.97 7.27 23.95
N GLU A 98 5.01 6.03 24.41
CA GLU A 98 6.16 5.16 24.16
C GLU A 98 6.23 4.72 22.69
N LYS A 99 7.44 4.38 22.24
CA LYS A 99 7.65 3.79 20.92
C LYS A 99 6.75 2.56 20.74
N GLY A 100 5.97 2.54 19.66
CA GLY A 100 5.03 1.47 19.34
C GLY A 100 3.77 1.43 20.20
N GLN A 101 3.51 2.46 21.01
CA GLN A 101 2.29 2.53 21.82
C GLN A 101 1.04 2.66 20.96
N TYR A 102 1.10 3.47 19.90
CA TYR A 102 -0.05 3.70 19.02
C TYR A 102 0.14 2.94 17.70
N SER A 103 -0.96 2.48 17.12
CA SER A 103 -0.95 1.96 15.75
C SER A 103 -1.91 2.74 14.87
N LEU A 104 -1.46 3.05 13.65
CA LEU A 104 -2.30 3.50 12.55
C LEU A 104 -2.75 2.27 11.76
N LEU A 105 -4.03 1.93 11.86
CA LEU A 105 -4.68 0.90 11.06
C LEU A 105 -5.32 1.54 9.84
N LEU A 106 -4.90 1.12 8.65
CA LEU A 106 -5.41 1.53 7.36
C LEU A 106 -6.27 0.42 6.77
N LYS A 107 -7.47 0.76 6.28
CA LYS A 107 -8.35 -0.15 5.55
C LYS A 107 -8.18 0.07 4.06
N LEU A 108 -7.25 -0.65 3.44
CA LEU A 108 -6.94 -0.49 2.02
C LEU A 108 -7.90 -1.31 1.17
N ALA A 109 -8.54 -0.66 0.19
CA ALA A 109 -9.40 -1.36 -0.76
C ALA A 109 -8.61 -2.45 -1.50
N ASN A 110 -9.19 -3.65 -1.60
CA ASN A 110 -8.64 -4.86 -2.24
C ASN A 110 -7.43 -5.51 -1.55
N ILE A 111 -6.61 -4.75 -0.82
CA ILE A 111 -5.42 -5.26 -0.10
C ILE A 111 -5.77 -5.70 1.33
N GLY A 112 -6.74 -5.04 1.97
CA GLY A 112 -7.13 -5.31 3.35
C GLY A 112 -6.42 -4.42 4.37
N ASP A 113 -6.26 -4.95 5.57
CA ASP A 113 -5.80 -4.20 6.74
C ASP A 113 -4.27 -4.07 6.77
N VAL A 114 -3.78 -2.83 6.84
CA VAL A 114 -2.36 -2.54 7.10
C VAL A 114 -2.22 -1.81 8.42
N LYS A 115 -1.36 -2.31 9.30
CA LYS A 115 -1.09 -1.72 10.61
C LYS A 115 0.33 -1.16 10.65
N VAL A 116 0.48 0.09 11.07
CA VAL A 116 1.77 0.77 11.22
C VAL A 116 1.90 1.27 12.65
N TRP A 117 2.93 0.82 13.37
CA TRP A 117 3.17 1.23 14.75
C TRP A 117 3.95 2.55 14.82
N SER A 118 3.62 3.40 15.80
CA SER A 118 4.24 4.70 15.97
C SER A 118 5.72 4.56 16.32
N ASP A 119 6.59 5.26 15.61
CA ASP A 119 8.04 5.35 15.89
C ASP A 119 8.81 4.02 15.86
N GLU A 120 8.19 2.91 15.43
CA GLU A 120 8.87 1.60 15.32
C GLU A 120 9.92 1.56 14.21
N SER A 121 9.64 2.23 13.10
CA SER A 121 10.48 2.24 11.90
C SER A 121 10.37 3.59 11.17
N ASP A 122 11.45 3.98 10.49
CA ASP A 122 11.44 5.12 9.57
C ASP A 122 11.06 4.73 8.13
N LYS A 123 10.82 3.43 7.88
CA LYS A 123 10.36 2.94 6.58
C LYS A 123 8.86 3.23 6.37
N TYR A 124 8.48 3.35 5.10
CA TYR A 124 7.09 3.57 4.71
C TYR A 124 6.39 2.24 4.42
N ALA A 125 5.35 1.92 5.21
CA ALA A 125 4.46 0.80 4.97
C ALA A 125 3.46 1.12 3.85
N LEU A 126 3.00 0.09 3.14
CA LEU A 126 2.01 0.22 2.06
C LEU A 126 0.73 0.89 2.56
N ALA A 127 0.32 1.98 1.92
CA ALA A 127 -0.85 2.77 2.32
C ALA A 127 -1.86 2.96 1.17
N GLY A 128 -1.70 2.22 0.07
CA GLY A 128 -2.65 2.19 -1.04
C GLY A 128 -2.00 2.52 -2.39
N SER A 129 -2.83 2.72 -3.39
CA SER A 129 -2.42 3.15 -4.72
C SER A 129 -3.46 4.08 -5.34
N VAL A 130 -3.00 5.00 -6.20
CA VAL A 130 -3.82 6.03 -6.85
C VAL A 130 -3.59 5.99 -8.36
N PRO A 131 -4.64 5.82 -9.18
CA PRO A 131 -4.53 6.00 -10.61
C PRO A 131 -4.16 7.46 -10.97
N ARG A 132 -3.29 7.65 -11.98
CA ARG A 132 -2.89 9.00 -12.45
C ARG A 132 -3.94 9.71 -13.32
N ASP A 133 -5.17 9.22 -13.35
CA ASP A 133 -6.26 9.85 -14.10
C ASP A 133 -6.95 10.98 -13.32
N GLY A 134 -6.70 11.10 -12.01
CA GLY A 134 -7.29 12.08 -11.12
C GLY A 134 -8.37 11.50 -10.20
N THR A 135 -8.63 10.19 -10.27
CA THR A 135 -9.58 9.51 -9.39
C THR A 135 -9.20 9.73 -7.92
N LEU A 136 -10.20 10.12 -7.13
CA LEU A 136 -10.08 10.24 -5.68
C LEU A 136 -10.13 8.85 -5.04
N VAL A 137 -9.14 8.55 -4.20
CA VAL A 137 -9.06 7.32 -3.42
C VAL A 137 -9.22 7.64 -1.95
N THR A 138 -10.18 6.99 -1.30
CA THR A 138 -10.46 7.16 0.12
C THR A 138 -9.98 5.93 0.89
N THR A 139 -9.25 6.16 1.98
CA THR A 139 -8.83 5.11 2.92
C THR A 139 -9.35 5.44 4.30
N ALA A 140 -10.09 4.51 4.91
CA ALA A 140 -10.46 4.63 6.32
C ALA A 140 -9.24 4.35 7.19
N LEU A 141 -9.07 5.14 8.25
CA LEU A 141 -7.98 5.02 9.20
C LEU A 141 -8.48 5.04 10.64
N TYR A 142 -7.73 4.35 11.50
CA TYR A 142 -8.01 4.25 12.93
C TYR A 142 -6.68 4.34 13.66
N VAL A 143 -6.61 5.13 14.73
CA VAL A 143 -5.50 5.06 15.68
C VAL A 143 -5.95 4.22 16.86
N GLN A 144 -5.23 3.14 17.15
CA GLN A 144 -5.45 2.29 18.31
C GLN A 144 -4.32 2.49 19.31
N ASP A 145 -4.66 2.69 20.59
CA ASP A 145 -3.72 2.58 21.71
C ASP A 145 -3.54 1.11 22.08
N LYS A 146 -2.29 0.62 22.04
CA LYS A 146 -1.94 -0.77 22.36
C LYS A 146 -2.27 -1.15 23.79
N ASN A 147 -2.12 -0.21 24.73
CA ASN A 147 -2.20 -0.48 26.16
C ASN A 147 -3.66 -0.59 26.60
N SER A 148 -4.51 0.33 26.15
CA SER A 148 -5.92 0.36 26.50
C SER A 148 -6.82 -0.38 25.51
N GLY A 149 -6.33 -0.65 24.29
CA GLY A 149 -7.11 -1.19 23.18
C GLY A 149 -8.11 -0.19 22.57
N GLN A 150 -8.18 1.04 23.09
CA GLN A 150 -9.12 2.07 22.65
C GLN A 150 -8.72 2.68 21.31
N PHE A 151 -9.70 3.25 20.62
CA PHE A 151 -9.53 3.94 19.34
C PHE A 151 -9.74 5.45 19.50
N PRO A 152 -8.74 6.21 20.00
CA PRO A 152 -8.88 7.65 20.20
C PRO A 152 -9.10 8.44 18.92
N VAL A 153 -8.78 7.86 17.75
CA VAL A 153 -8.94 8.53 16.46
C VAL A 153 -9.58 7.58 15.46
N ILE A 154 -10.63 8.07 14.80
CA ILE A 154 -11.31 7.42 13.69
C ILE A 154 -11.48 8.47 12.61
N GLY A 155 -11.17 8.11 11.36
CA GLY A 155 -11.36 9.04 10.26
C GLY A 155 -11.06 8.42 8.91
N SER A 156 -10.84 9.29 7.93
CA SER A 156 -10.50 8.94 6.57
C SER A 156 -9.45 9.90 6.02
N ILE A 157 -8.67 9.39 5.07
CA ILE A 157 -7.73 10.19 4.28
C ILE A 157 -8.04 9.99 2.80
N TYR A 158 -7.89 11.07 2.04
CA TYR A 158 -8.28 11.14 0.64
C TYR A 158 -7.08 11.52 -0.19
N PHE A 159 -6.81 10.76 -1.24
CA PHE A 159 -5.69 10.99 -2.14
C PHE A 159 -6.17 11.15 -3.56
N LYS A 160 -5.49 12.02 -4.30
CA LYS A 160 -5.65 12.09 -5.76
C LYS A 160 -4.31 12.32 -6.41
N TRP A 161 -4.24 12.02 -7.70
CA TRP A 161 -3.12 12.46 -8.51
C TRP A 161 -3.32 13.92 -8.93
N ASP A 162 -2.38 14.77 -8.55
CA ASP A 162 -2.29 16.16 -9.02
C ASP A 162 -1.45 16.19 -10.29
N LYS A 163 -2.09 16.49 -11.43
CA LYS A 163 -1.44 16.50 -12.75
C LYS A 163 -0.46 17.65 -12.89
N ASP A 164 -0.73 18.79 -12.26
CA ASP A 164 0.10 19.99 -12.37
C ASP A 164 1.38 19.83 -11.56
N LYS A 165 1.28 19.18 -10.38
CA LYS A 165 2.44 18.88 -9.53
C LYS A 165 3.10 17.53 -9.84
N ASN A 166 2.50 16.74 -10.73
CA ASN A 166 2.95 15.40 -11.10
C ASN A 166 3.23 14.50 -9.88
N LYS A 167 2.34 14.54 -8.87
CA LYS A 167 2.48 13.77 -7.63
C LYS A 167 1.13 13.41 -7.02
N VAL A 168 1.12 12.44 -6.10
CA VAL A 168 -0.03 12.22 -5.21
C VAL A 168 -0.11 13.38 -4.22
N VAL A 169 -1.32 13.90 -4.01
CA VAL A 169 -1.62 14.90 -2.98
C VAL A 169 -2.70 14.36 -2.05
N VAL A 170 -2.62 14.74 -0.79
CA VAL A 170 -3.72 14.57 0.17
C VAL A 170 -4.73 15.68 -0.08
N GLU A 171 -5.97 15.31 -0.34
CA GLU A 171 -7.07 16.25 -0.49
C GLU A 171 -7.74 16.45 0.86
N GLU A 172 -7.88 17.70 1.29
CA GLU A 172 -8.67 18.00 2.49
C GLU A 172 -10.16 17.74 2.21
N GLN A 173 -10.75 16.83 2.97
CA GLN A 173 -12.16 16.47 2.91
C GLN A 173 -12.72 16.32 4.31
N GLU A 174 -14.05 16.28 4.42
CA GLU A 174 -14.73 15.89 5.65
C GLU A 174 -14.35 14.45 6.02
N GLY A 175 -13.97 14.23 7.29
CA GLY A 175 -13.54 12.92 7.80
C GLY A 175 -12.06 12.81 8.16
N TRP A 176 -11.20 13.73 7.72
CA TRP A 176 -9.82 13.81 8.22
C TRP A 176 -9.78 14.37 9.66
N PRO A 177 -9.21 13.66 10.65
CA PRO A 177 -9.23 14.06 12.06
C PRO A 177 -8.15 15.11 12.37
N LYS A 178 -8.37 16.36 11.89
CA LYS A 178 -7.41 17.47 11.93
C LYS A 178 -6.89 17.84 13.32
N LYS A 179 -7.67 17.56 14.38
CA LYS A 179 -7.26 17.86 15.76
C LYS A 179 -6.28 16.83 16.33
N GLN A 180 -6.29 15.62 15.79
CA GLN A 180 -5.55 14.48 16.30
C GLN A 180 -4.40 14.09 15.39
N LEU A 181 -4.54 14.27 14.07
CA LEU A 181 -3.53 13.90 13.09
C LEU A 181 -3.07 15.07 12.24
N LYS A 182 -1.76 15.10 11.96
CA LYS A 182 -1.17 15.86 10.86
C LYS A 182 -0.57 14.91 9.83
N HIS A 183 -0.46 15.36 8.59
CA HIS A 183 0.27 14.67 7.54
C HIS A 183 1.32 15.58 6.93
N GLU A 184 2.45 15.02 6.54
CA GLU A 184 3.55 15.70 5.85
C GLU A 184 3.89 14.90 4.58
N ASP A 185 4.11 15.59 3.46
CA ASP A 185 4.52 14.98 2.18
C ASP A 185 6.04 14.87 2.17
N ASP A 186 6.55 13.65 2.26
CA ASP A 186 7.98 13.35 2.26
C ASP A 186 8.54 13.16 0.83
N GLY A 187 7.72 13.40 -0.20
CA GLY A 187 8.04 13.16 -1.59
C GLY A 187 7.93 11.69 -2.00
N HIS A 188 8.01 11.43 -3.31
CA HIS A 188 7.89 10.09 -3.89
C HIS A 188 6.58 9.35 -3.49
N ASN A 189 5.49 10.10 -3.27
CA ASN A 189 4.21 9.61 -2.78
C ASN A 189 4.28 8.94 -1.38
N ASN A 190 5.28 9.32 -0.58
CA ASN A 190 5.39 8.93 0.81
C ASN A 190 4.91 10.06 1.73
N PHE A 191 4.28 9.68 2.83
CA PHE A 191 3.73 10.62 3.80
C PHE A 191 4.04 10.18 5.22
N THR A 192 4.34 11.16 6.07
CA THR A 192 4.44 10.99 7.51
C THR A 192 3.11 11.36 8.12
N ILE A 193 2.44 10.39 8.75
CA ILE A 193 1.27 10.65 9.57
C ILE A 193 1.74 10.78 11.01
N THR A 194 1.39 11.87 11.68
CA THR A 194 1.78 12.09 13.08
C THR A 194 0.55 12.25 13.96
N LEU A 195 0.48 11.48 15.04
CA LEU A 195 -0.47 11.68 16.12
C LEU A 195 -0.03 12.87 16.99
N ILE A 196 -0.85 13.92 17.04
CA ILE A 196 -0.59 15.15 17.79
C ILE A 196 -1.51 15.31 19.01
N SER A 197 -2.61 14.56 19.06
CA SER A 197 -3.53 14.53 20.21
C SER A 197 -4.31 13.23 20.22
N THR A 198 -4.55 12.68 21.41
CA THR A 198 -5.50 11.59 21.66
C THR A 198 -6.88 12.08 22.10
N LYS A 199 -7.04 13.40 22.24
CA LYS A 199 -8.30 14.03 22.66
C LYS A 199 -9.19 14.37 21.45
N PRO A 200 -10.52 14.19 21.54
CA PRO A 200 -11.50 14.62 20.53
C PRO A 200 -11.47 16.13 20.17
#